data_AF-A0A6P8ZVU6-F1
#
_entry.id   AF-A0A6P8ZVU6-F1
#
_cell.length_a   1.000
_cell.length_b   1.000
_cell.length_c   1.000
_cell.angle_alpha   90.00
_cell.angle_beta   90.00
_cell.angle_gamma   90.00
#
_symmetry.space_group_name_H-M   'P 1'
#
loop_
_entity.id
_entity.type
_entity.pdbx_description
1 polymer ?
#
loop_
_entity_poly.entity_id
_entity_poly.type
_entity_poly.pdbx_seq_one_letter_code
_entity_poly.pdbx_strand_id
1 'polypeptide(L)'
;MGNSNSLFGNHVAGDINPGAKPTKLEFAVKMSCNACVEQIRSKLDGVSGIDNFNIDFTMGTVVVETSLPSYVIQHRIQSTGKDVILRGIGGKEHKNLGSAVAMLGGDSGFSATGVHGVVRMTQFDEANCIIDGTIDGLSPGKHGLHIHECGDISKGCDSVGGHYNPNNVNHGSPEMDEMNRHVGDLGNVLADTDGRAVFRIVDRLVKVWDIIGRSIVITESEDDLGTGEKEISKVDGNSGHRLACGIIARSAGLFENSKKICACDGLTLWDEKNKPLAGSSRQQKQEQEEGLQPSSSL
;
A
#
# COMPACT_ATOMS: atom_id res chain seq x y z
N MET A 1 -12.26 -21.87 -41.64
CA MET A 1 -12.89 -21.91 -40.31
C MET A 1 -11.81 -22.27 -39.31
N GLY A 2 -11.65 -21.48 -38.26
CA GLY A 2 -10.61 -21.66 -37.24
C GLY A 2 -9.77 -20.39 -37.08
N ASN A 3 -10.40 -19.33 -36.55
CA ASN A 3 -9.74 -18.07 -36.25
C ASN A 3 -9.05 -18.21 -34.87
N SER A 4 -7.73 -18.12 -34.85
CA SER A 4 -6.94 -17.91 -33.65
C SER A 4 -7.11 -16.47 -33.19
N ASN A 5 -7.66 -16.22 -32.00
CA ASN A 5 -7.52 -14.91 -31.37
C ASN A 5 -7.59 -14.95 -29.84
N SER A 6 -6.50 -14.42 -29.26
CA SER A 6 -6.34 -13.74 -27.98
C SER A 6 -6.84 -14.39 -26.68
N LEU A 7 -5.90 -15.06 -26.01
CA LEU A 7 -5.85 -15.18 -24.56
C LEU A 7 -5.39 -13.84 -23.95
N PHE A 8 -6.33 -12.95 -23.68
CA PHE A 8 -6.16 -11.84 -22.74
C PHE A 8 -7.37 -11.85 -21.81
N GLY A 9 -7.28 -12.65 -20.75
CA GLY A 9 -8.26 -12.69 -19.68
C GLY A 9 -8.06 -11.48 -18.77
N ASN A 10 -8.99 -10.53 -18.83
CA ASN A 10 -9.16 -9.48 -17.83
C ASN A 10 -9.54 -10.11 -16.48
N HIS A 11 -8.58 -10.36 -15.60
CA HIS A 11 -8.83 -10.62 -14.18
C HIS A 11 -8.27 -9.49 -13.32
N VAL A 12 -8.96 -8.36 -13.33
CA VAL A 12 -8.97 -7.41 -12.20
C VAL A 12 -10.43 -7.06 -11.93
N ALA A 13 -11.21 -8.07 -11.54
CA ALA A 13 -12.48 -7.85 -10.87
C ALA A 13 -12.16 -7.90 -9.38
N GLY A 14 -11.92 -6.74 -8.78
CA GLY A 14 -11.96 -6.64 -7.32
C GLY A 14 -13.39 -6.99 -6.92
N ASP A 15 -13.56 -8.12 -6.24
CA ASP A 15 -14.87 -8.54 -5.76
C ASP A 15 -15.46 -7.44 -4.89
N ILE A 16 -16.64 -6.95 -5.28
CA ILE A 16 -17.36 -5.93 -4.53
C ILE A 16 -17.85 -6.60 -3.25
N ASN A 17 -17.16 -6.30 -2.14
CA ASN A 17 -17.56 -6.78 -0.84
C ASN A 17 -18.83 -5.99 -0.41
N PRO A 18 -20.00 -6.63 -0.24
CA PRO A 18 -21.29 -5.95 -0.05
C PRO A 18 -21.41 -5.11 1.24
N GLY A 19 -20.39 -5.08 2.09
CA GLY A 19 -20.24 -4.19 3.26
C GLY A 19 -19.15 -3.12 3.12
N ALA A 20 -18.54 -2.95 1.94
CA ALA A 20 -17.40 -2.06 1.76
C ALA A 20 -17.80 -0.58 1.89
N LYS A 21 -17.18 0.12 2.84
CA LYS A 21 -17.44 1.54 3.11
C LYS A 21 -16.77 2.41 2.03
N PRO A 22 -17.53 3.30 1.35
CA PRO A 22 -16.98 4.12 0.28
C PRO A 22 -16.09 5.23 0.84
N THR A 23 -14.86 5.34 0.35
CA THR A 23 -13.92 6.42 0.69
C THR A 23 -13.77 7.40 -0.44
N LYS A 24 -13.35 8.62 -0.13
CA LYS A 24 -12.93 9.61 -1.13
C LYS A 24 -11.44 9.47 -1.38
N LEU A 25 -11.06 9.26 -2.64
CA LEU A 25 -9.69 9.20 -3.11
C LEU A 25 -9.40 10.47 -3.92
N GLU A 26 -8.37 11.22 -3.56
CA GLU A 26 -7.90 12.38 -4.34
C GLU A 26 -6.66 12.00 -5.14
N PHE A 27 -6.76 12.10 -6.46
CA PHE A 27 -5.66 11.91 -7.39
C PHE A 27 -5.22 13.23 -8.01
N ALA A 28 -3.91 13.44 -8.10
CA ALA A 28 -3.32 14.40 -9.03
C ALA A 28 -3.18 13.75 -10.39
N VAL A 29 -3.69 14.40 -11.43
CA VAL A 29 -3.58 13.91 -12.81
C VAL A 29 -3.05 15.01 -13.70
N LYS A 30 -1.99 14.70 -14.46
CA LYS A 30 -1.42 15.64 -15.43
C LYS A 30 -2.34 15.73 -16.67
N MET A 31 -3.27 16.68 -16.63
CA MET A 31 -4.20 16.96 -17.73
C MET A 31 -3.71 18.15 -18.55
N SER A 32 -3.68 18.00 -19.87
CA SER A 32 -3.22 19.05 -20.80
C SER A 32 -4.33 19.52 -21.76
N CYS A 33 -5.52 18.93 -21.70
CA CYS A 33 -6.57 19.15 -22.69
C CYS A 33 -7.97 18.83 -22.15
N ASN A 34 -9.01 19.45 -22.70
CA ASN A 34 -10.40 19.09 -22.36
C ASN A 34 -10.76 17.66 -22.78
N ALA A 35 -10.21 17.17 -23.90
CA ALA A 35 -10.39 15.77 -24.31
C ALA A 35 -9.81 14.77 -23.29
N CYS A 36 -8.83 15.19 -22.50
CA CYS A 36 -8.20 14.40 -21.46
C CYS A 36 -9.18 14.14 -20.30
N VAL A 37 -10.04 15.12 -20.00
CA VAL A 37 -11.12 14.99 -19.00
C VAL A 37 -12.13 13.94 -19.43
N GLU A 38 -12.58 14.00 -20.70
CA GLU A 38 -13.55 13.04 -21.22
C GLU A 38 -12.99 11.60 -21.28
N GLN A 39 -11.70 11.44 -21.60
CA GLN A 39 -11.03 10.13 -21.54
C GLN A 39 -11.06 9.55 -20.13
N ILE A 40 -10.75 10.35 -19.11
CA ILE A 40 -10.78 9.90 -17.71
C ILE A 40 -12.22 9.58 -17.30
N ARG A 41 -13.18 10.46 -17.61
CA ARG A 41 -14.61 10.25 -17.35
C ARG A 41 -15.09 8.91 -17.93
N SER A 42 -14.74 8.62 -19.19
CA SER A 42 -15.13 7.37 -19.86
C SER A 42 -14.59 6.09 -19.20
N LYS A 43 -13.52 6.18 -18.39
CA LYS A 43 -12.94 5.05 -17.65
C LYS A 43 -13.54 4.84 -16.27
N LEU A 44 -14.24 5.84 -15.74
CA LEU A 44 -14.87 5.84 -14.42
C LEU A 44 -16.40 5.66 -14.51
N ASP A 45 -17.01 6.16 -15.58
CA ASP A 45 -18.46 6.02 -15.82
C ASP A 45 -18.91 4.55 -15.88
N GLY A 46 -19.98 4.25 -15.15
CA GLY A 46 -20.61 2.93 -15.14
C GLY A 46 -19.79 1.82 -14.48
N VAL A 47 -18.69 2.15 -13.80
CA VAL A 47 -17.90 1.18 -13.03
C VAL A 47 -18.62 0.86 -11.72
N SER A 48 -18.95 -0.42 -11.54
CA SER A 48 -19.55 -0.90 -10.29
C SER A 48 -18.58 -0.71 -9.12
N GLY A 49 -19.07 -0.14 -8.01
CA GLY A 49 -18.26 0.23 -6.84
C GLY A 49 -17.73 1.67 -6.85
N ILE A 50 -17.98 2.46 -7.90
CA ILE A 50 -17.79 3.92 -7.90
C ILE A 50 -19.16 4.57 -7.70
N ASP A 51 -19.28 5.34 -6.61
CA ASP A 51 -20.54 6.01 -6.26
C ASP A 51 -20.62 7.38 -6.94
N ASN A 52 -19.51 8.11 -6.94
CA ASN A 52 -19.42 9.44 -7.53
C ASN A 52 -17.97 9.80 -7.88
N PHE A 53 -17.77 10.74 -8.80
CA PHE A 53 -16.45 11.32 -9.02
C PHE A 53 -16.54 12.77 -9.53
N ASN A 54 -15.50 13.54 -9.25
CA ASN A 54 -15.33 14.91 -9.71
C ASN A 54 -13.95 15.06 -10.38
N ILE A 55 -13.91 15.70 -11.55
CA ILE A 55 -12.68 15.98 -12.29
C ILE A 55 -12.53 17.49 -12.41
N ASP A 56 -11.52 18.05 -11.75
CA ASP A 56 -11.16 19.46 -11.85
C ASP A 56 -9.94 19.61 -12.77
N PHE A 57 -10.22 20.10 -13.98
CA PHE A 57 -9.19 20.36 -14.98
C PHE A 57 -8.21 21.46 -14.54
N THR A 58 -8.69 22.49 -13.87
CA THR A 58 -7.89 23.66 -13.47
C THR A 58 -6.89 23.28 -12.39
N MET A 59 -7.32 22.46 -11.43
CA MET A 59 -6.49 21.99 -10.33
C MET A 59 -5.65 20.76 -10.71
N GLY A 60 -5.99 20.08 -11.81
CA GLY A 60 -5.34 18.82 -12.16
C GLY A 60 -5.71 17.70 -11.19
N THR A 61 -6.94 17.69 -10.67
CA THR A 61 -7.38 16.76 -9.63
C THR A 61 -8.57 15.92 -10.07
N VAL A 62 -8.57 14.67 -9.61
CA VAL A 62 -9.69 13.72 -9.79
C VAL A 62 -10.03 13.18 -8.40
N VAL A 63 -11.23 13.44 -7.92
CA VAL A 63 -11.74 12.92 -6.64
C VAL A 63 -12.75 11.83 -6.94
N VAL A 64 -12.54 10.63 -6.40
CA VAL A 64 -13.42 9.46 -6.63
C VAL A 64 -13.94 8.96 -5.29
N GLU A 65 -15.26 8.83 -5.16
CA GLU A 65 -15.93 8.17 -4.04
C GLU A 65 -16.21 6.72 -4.42
N THR A 66 -15.57 5.78 -3.72
CA THR A 66 -15.57 4.37 -4.13
C THR A 66 -15.32 3.43 -2.96
N SER A 67 -15.87 2.22 -3.07
CA SER A 67 -15.56 1.07 -2.22
C SER A 67 -14.44 0.18 -2.76
N LEU A 68 -13.91 0.48 -3.95
CA LEU A 68 -12.83 -0.27 -4.60
C LEU A 68 -11.45 0.08 -4.02
N PRO A 69 -10.46 -0.83 -4.12
CA PRO A 69 -9.08 -0.53 -3.78
C PRO A 69 -8.51 0.65 -4.57
N SER A 70 -7.65 1.45 -3.93
CA SER A 70 -7.07 2.65 -4.54
C SER A 70 -6.29 2.34 -5.83
N TYR A 71 -5.59 1.21 -5.86
CA TYR A 71 -4.87 0.69 -7.03
C TYR A 71 -5.79 0.50 -8.26
N VAL A 72 -7.01 0.00 -8.07
CA VAL A 72 -7.95 -0.25 -9.19
C VAL A 72 -8.33 1.07 -9.87
N ILE A 73 -8.60 2.10 -9.08
CA ILE A 73 -8.94 3.42 -9.61
C ILE A 73 -7.73 4.07 -10.27
N GLN A 74 -6.57 4.03 -9.61
CA GLN A 74 -5.33 4.57 -10.15
C GLN A 74 -4.98 3.93 -11.49
N HIS A 75 -5.04 2.60 -11.58
CA HIS A 75 -4.75 1.87 -12.81
C HIS A 75 -5.75 2.19 -13.94
N ARG A 76 -7.04 2.34 -13.63
CA ARG A 76 -8.06 2.77 -14.60
C ARG A 76 -7.76 4.16 -15.18
N ILE A 77 -7.42 5.13 -14.32
CA ILE A 77 -7.07 6.48 -14.80
C ILE A 77 -5.75 6.42 -15.59
N GLN A 78 -4.76 5.68 -15.12
CA GLN A 78 -3.47 5.53 -15.81
C GLN A 78 -3.60 4.84 -17.19
N SER A 79 -4.62 4.00 -17.40
CA SER A 79 -4.91 3.38 -18.71
C SER A 79 -5.20 4.42 -19.82
N THR A 80 -5.47 5.67 -19.46
CA THR A 80 -5.59 6.80 -20.40
C THR A 80 -4.25 7.40 -20.82
N GLY A 81 -3.13 6.82 -20.38
CA GLY A 81 -1.77 7.30 -20.66
C GLY A 81 -1.38 8.54 -19.86
N LYS A 82 -2.05 8.78 -18.72
CA LYS A 82 -1.78 9.92 -17.84
C LYS A 82 -0.94 9.50 -16.63
N ASP A 83 -0.10 10.43 -16.18
CA ASP A 83 0.56 10.33 -14.89
C ASP A 83 -0.46 10.65 -13.79
N VAL A 84 -0.61 9.71 -12.86
CA VAL A 84 -1.62 9.72 -11.81
C VAL A 84 -0.94 9.42 -10.49
N ILE A 85 -1.08 10.33 -9.53
CA ILE A 85 -0.52 10.23 -8.18
C ILE A 85 -1.65 10.34 -7.17
N LEU A 86 -1.80 9.36 -6.28
CA LEU A 86 -2.72 9.48 -5.15
C LEU A 86 -2.18 10.51 -4.15
N ARG A 87 -2.97 11.56 -3.86
CA ARG A 87 -2.62 12.64 -2.94
C ARG A 87 -3.15 12.45 -1.52
N GLY A 88 -4.35 11.90 -1.41
CA GLY A 88 -5.05 11.80 -0.14
C GLY A 88 -6.21 10.82 -0.20
N ILE A 89 -6.55 10.29 0.97
CA ILE A 89 -7.71 9.44 1.19
C ILE A 89 -8.52 10.06 2.32
N GLY A 90 -9.84 10.10 2.18
CA GLY A 90 -10.78 10.65 3.16
C GLY A 90 -11.93 9.70 3.46
N GLY A 91 -12.42 9.78 4.69
CA GLY A 91 -13.64 9.10 5.15
C GLY A 91 -14.94 9.81 4.74
N LYS A 92 -16.06 9.41 5.36
CA LYS A 92 -17.40 9.95 5.08
C LYS A 92 -17.60 11.36 5.63
N GLU A 93 -16.95 11.69 6.75
CA GLU A 93 -17.11 12.99 7.38
C GLU A 93 -16.20 14.03 6.71
N HIS A 94 -16.61 15.31 6.73
CA HIS A 94 -15.76 16.45 6.35
C HIS A 94 -14.56 16.66 7.30
N LYS A 95 -14.25 15.68 8.14
CA LYS A 95 -13.15 15.68 9.10
C LYS A 95 -12.17 14.58 8.71
N ASN A 96 -10.91 14.96 8.55
CA ASN A 96 -9.82 14.00 8.42
C ASN A 96 -9.50 13.45 9.81
N LEU A 97 -10.02 12.26 10.13
CA LEU A 97 -9.80 11.59 11.43
C LEU A 97 -8.42 10.92 11.56
N GLY A 98 -7.63 10.92 10.49
CA GLY A 98 -6.27 10.39 10.45
C GLY A 98 -6.01 9.62 9.16
N SER A 99 -4.83 9.81 8.60
CA SER A 99 -4.31 9.02 7.48
C SER A 99 -2.87 8.61 7.73
N ALA A 100 -2.52 7.41 7.30
CA ALA A 100 -1.20 6.83 7.42
C ALA A 100 -0.81 6.06 6.16
N VAL A 101 0.48 5.85 5.99
CA VAL A 101 1.06 5.01 4.95
C VAL A 101 2.24 4.23 5.50
N ALA A 102 2.37 2.99 5.08
CA ALA A 102 3.55 2.17 5.29
C ALA A 102 4.07 1.68 3.94
N MET A 103 5.37 1.82 3.74
CA MET A 103 6.08 1.27 2.58
C MET A 103 6.80 0.02 3.04
N LEU A 104 6.42 -1.13 2.47
CA LEU A 104 7.07 -2.41 2.68
C LEU A 104 8.26 -2.51 1.73
N GLY A 105 9.44 -2.85 2.25
CA GLY A 105 10.67 -2.86 1.46
C GLY A 105 11.13 -1.47 0.99
N GLY A 106 12.10 -1.45 0.08
CA GLY A 106 12.68 -0.21 -0.45
C GLY A 106 13.47 0.61 0.59
N ASP A 107 13.63 1.90 0.33
CA ASP A 107 14.48 2.79 1.15
C ASP A 107 13.87 3.18 2.50
N SER A 108 12.54 3.06 2.64
CA SER A 108 11.76 3.46 3.82
C SER A 108 11.19 2.30 4.63
N GLY A 109 11.37 1.07 4.14
CA GLY A 109 11.00 -0.18 4.81
C GLY A 109 12.17 -1.16 4.81
N PHE A 110 11.87 -2.44 5.03
CA PHE A 110 12.82 -3.53 4.91
C PHE A 110 12.18 -4.72 4.18
N SER A 111 12.99 -5.44 3.41
CA SER A 111 12.57 -6.66 2.71
C SER A 111 13.71 -7.66 2.67
N ALA A 112 13.43 -8.90 3.07
CA ALA A 112 14.39 -9.99 3.01
C ALA A 112 14.45 -10.64 1.62
N THR A 113 13.36 -10.60 0.86
CA THR A 113 13.15 -11.43 -0.35
C THR A 113 12.79 -10.61 -1.60
N GLY A 114 12.92 -9.28 -1.57
CA GLY A 114 12.54 -8.41 -2.69
C GLY A 114 11.04 -8.09 -2.75
N VAL A 115 10.26 -8.58 -1.78
CA VAL A 115 8.88 -8.16 -1.54
C VAL A 115 8.84 -6.67 -1.28
N HIS A 116 7.92 -5.97 -1.94
CA HIS A 116 7.73 -4.53 -1.76
C HIS A 116 6.26 -4.19 -1.91
N GLY A 117 5.83 -3.09 -1.30
CA GLY A 117 4.43 -2.71 -1.36
C GLY A 117 4.13 -1.42 -0.65
N VAL A 118 2.91 -0.92 -0.84
CA VAL A 118 2.40 0.25 -0.16
C VAL A 118 1.08 -0.12 0.48
N VAL A 119 0.96 0.11 1.79
CA VAL A 119 -0.28 -0.06 2.55
C VAL A 119 -0.67 1.29 3.13
N ARG A 120 -1.90 1.70 2.90
CA ARG A 120 -2.46 2.98 3.32
C ARG A 120 -3.56 2.72 4.33
N MET A 121 -3.58 3.51 5.38
CA MET A 121 -4.61 3.45 6.40
C MET A 121 -5.34 4.78 6.48
N THR A 122 -6.66 4.74 6.55
CA THR A 122 -7.47 5.93 6.75
C THR A 122 -8.54 5.64 7.78
N GLN A 123 -8.63 6.51 8.78
CA GLN A 123 -9.70 6.45 9.75
C GLN A 123 -10.99 6.95 9.08
N PHE A 124 -11.88 6.02 8.75
CA PHE A 124 -13.10 6.32 8.01
C PHE A 124 -14.15 7.01 8.88
N ASP A 125 -14.32 6.49 10.09
CA ASP A 125 -15.12 7.04 11.19
C ASP A 125 -14.44 6.64 12.52
N GLU A 126 -14.94 7.09 13.68
CA GLU A 126 -14.34 6.75 14.99
C GLU A 126 -14.25 5.24 15.25
N ALA A 127 -15.14 4.45 14.65
CA ALA A 127 -15.21 3.02 14.84
C ALA A 127 -14.37 2.23 13.81
N ASN A 128 -14.13 2.75 12.60
CA ASN A 128 -13.64 1.95 11.47
C ASN A 128 -12.38 2.56 10.83
N CYS A 129 -11.33 1.76 10.74
CA CYS A 129 -10.13 2.04 9.96
C CYS A 129 -10.17 1.23 8.66
N ILE A 130 -9.87 1.89 7.54
CA ILE A 130 -9.74 1.24 6.23
C ILE A 130 -8.26 1.08 5.95
N ILE A 131 -7.87 -0.15 5.61
CA ILE A 131 -6.50 -0.54 5.27
C ILE A 131 -6.51 -1.00 3.82
N ASP A 132 -5.88 -0.23 2.94
CA ASP A 132 -5.89 -0.39 1.48
C ASP A 132 -4.45 -0.59 1.02
N GLY A 133 -4.15 -1.72 0.36
CA GLY A 133 -2.77 -2.08 0.08
C GLY A 133 -2.55 -2.80 -1.23
N THR A 134 -1.32 -2.67 -1.73
CA THR A 134 -0.79 -3.44 -2.86
C THR A 134 0.61 -3.91 -2.51
N ILE A 135 0.85 -5.23 -2.60
CA ILE A 135 2.13 -5.86 -2.28
C ILE A 135 2.52 -6.77 -3.44
N ASP A 136 3.76 -6.66 -3.88
CA ASP A 136 4.36 -7.38 -5.00
C ASP A 136 5.51 -8.27 -4.55
N GLY A 137 5.79 -9.31 -5.34
CA GLY A 137 6.91 -10.23 -5.13
C GLY A 137 6.63 -11.34 -4.13
N LEU A 138 5.35 -11.60 -3.82
CA LEU A 138 4.92 -12.69 -2.97
C LEU A 138 4.86 -14.01 -3.77
N SER A 139 4.87 -15.14 -3.06
CA SER A 139 4.44 -16.40 -3.67
C SER A 139 2.92 -16.40 -3.89
N PRO A 140 2.38 -17.07 -4.92
CA PRO A 140 0.93 -17.21 -5.04
C PRO A 140 0.32 -17.92 -3.84
N GLY A 141 -0.76 -17.37 -3.28
CA GLY A 141 -1.41 -17.91 -2.09
C GLY A 141 -1.68 -16.88 -1.00
N LYS A 142 -2.04 -17.36 0.19
CA LYS A 142 -2.35 -16.52 1.34
C LYS A 142 -1.09 -16.20 2.14
N HIS A 143 -1.02 -14.96 2.60
CA HIS A 143 0.05 -14.44 3.43
C HIS A 143 -0.52 -13.70 4.63
N GLY A 144 0.01 -13.94 5.82
CA GLY A 144 -0.37 -13.22 7.03
C GLY A 144 0.05 -11.74 7.00
N LEU A 145 -0.84 -10.85 7.39
CA LEU A 145 -0.59 -9.41 7.48
C LEU A 145 -0.87 -8.92 8.90
N HIS A 146 0.13 -8.27 9.52
CA HIS A 146 0.05 -7.89 10.93
C HIS A 146 0.63 -6.51 11.20
N ILE A 147 0.04 -5.78 12.14
CA ILE A 147 0.68 -4.61 12.75
C ILE A 147 1.46 -5.09 13.96
N HIS A 148 2.75 -4.76 14.01
CA HIS A 148 3.65 -5.09 15.11
C HIS A 148 3.83 -3.91 16.07
N GLU A 149 4.28 -4.19 17.27
CA GLU A 149 4.34 -3.19 18.35
C GLU A 149 5.37 -2.07 18.13
N CYS A 150 6.49 -2.33 17.44
CA CYS A 150 7.57 -1.36 17.25
C CYS A 150 7.77 -0.99 15.77
N GLY A 151 8.11 0.27 15.51
CA GLY A 151 8.63 0.73 14.21
C GLY A 151 10.15 0.67 14.11
N ASP A 152 10.81 -0.25 14.82
CA ASP A 152 12.26 -0.41 14.77
C ASP A 152 12.63 -1.40 13.66
N ILE A 153 13.21 -0.89 12.57
CA ILE A 153 13.71 -1.67 11.43
C ILE A 153 15.24 -1.77 11.41
N SER A 154 15.93 -1.46 12.51
CA SER A 154 17.40 -1.48 12.59
C SER A 154 18.01 -2.87 12.38
N LYS A 155 17.23 -3.94 12.64
CA LYS A 155 17.57 -5.33 12.32
C LYS A 155 16.57 -5.94 11.35
N GLY A 156 16.09 -5.12 10.40
CA GLY A 156 15.00 -5.51 9.52
C GLY A 156 13.74 -5.83 10.29
N CYS A 157 13.01 -6.87 9.87
CA CYS A 157 11.75 -7.23 10.51
C CYS A 157 11.91 -7.99 11.83
N ASP A 158 13.12 -8.27 12.29
CA ASP A 158 13.34 -8.97 13.57
C ASP A 158 13.22 -8.02 14.76
N SER A 159 13.44 -6.71 14.57
CA SER A 159 13.38 -5.69 15.63
C SER A 159 12.00 -5.07 15.84
N VAL A 160 10.97 -5.46 15.08
CA VAL A 160 9.63 -4.85 15.20
C VAL A 160 8.80 -5.39 16.37
N GLY A 161 9.30 -6.39 17.11
CA GLY A 161 8.60 -7.00 18.25
C GLY A 161 7.48 -7.97 17.85
N GLY A 162 6.56 -8.24 18.77
CA GLY A 162 5.38 -9.07 18.56
C GLY A 162 4.24 -8.33 17.83
N HIS A 163 3.12 -9.01 17.63
CA HIS A 163 1.90 -8.36 17.13
C HIS A 163 1.45 -7.27 18.11
N TYR A 164 0.86 -6.19 17.60
CA TYR A 164 0.36 -5.11 18.43
C TYR A 164 -0.84 -5.59 19.27
N ASN A 165 -0.57 -5.84 20.55
CA ASN A 165 -1.49 -6.47 21.49
C ASN A 165 -1.60 -5.66 22.80
N PRO A 166 -2.25 -4.48 22.78
CA PRO A 166 -2.40 -3.67 23.99
C PRO A 166 -3.28 -4.33 25.06
N ASN A 167 -4.10 -5.31 24.67
CA ASN A 167 -5.08 -5.97 25.54
C ASN A 167 -4.54 -7.26 26.17
N ASN A 168 -3.33 -7.69 25.79
CA ASN A 168 -2.69 -8.92 26.26
C ASN A 168 -3.59 -10.17 26.12
N VAL A 169 -4.20 -10.31 24.95
CA VAL A 169 -5.06 -11.44 24.57
C VAL A 169 -4.31 -12.39 23.63
N ASN A 170 -4.90 -13.53 23.28
CA ASN A 170 -4.32 -14.42 22.27
C ASN A 170 -4.56 -13.88 20.85
N HIS A 171 -3.73 -14.34 19.92
CA HIS A 171 -3.91 -14.12 18.48
C HIS A 171 -5.25 -14.71 18.00
N GLY A 172 -5.88 -14.05 17.03
CA GLY A 172 -7.16 -14.50 16.47
C GLY A 172 -7.54 -13.88 15.14
N SER A 173 -8.67 -14.34 14.58
CA SER A 173 -9.24 -13.84 13.33
C SER A 173 -9.71 -12.39 13.44
N PRO A 174 -9.59 -11.55 12.38
CA PRO A 174 -10.08 -10.16 12.37
C PRO A 174 -11.56 -9.97 12.76
N GLU A 175 -12.38 -11.01 12.56
CA GLU A 175 -13.81 -11.03 12.89
C GLU A 175 -14.10 -11.10 14.40
N MET A 176 -13.09 -11.47 15.21
CA MET A 176 -13.20 -11.56 16.66
C MET A 176 -13.19 -10.17 17.32
N ASP A 177 -13.68 -10.10 18.56
CA ASP A 177 -13.70 -8.87 19.35
C ASP A 177 -12.34 -8.59 20.01
N GLU A 178 -12.23 -7.44 20.66
CA GLU A 178 -10.98 -6.96 21.29
C GLU A 178 -10.47 -7.83 22.45
N MET A 179 -11.27 -8.78 22.93
CA MET A 179 -10.90 -9.70 24.00
C MET A 179 -10.37 -11.03 23.46
N ASN A 180 -10.44 -11.25 22.14
CA ASN A 180 -10.18 -12.53 21.49
C ASN A 180 -9.23 -12.45 20.28
N ARG A 181 -8.63 -11.29 20.01
CA ARG A 181 -7.56 -11.12 19.01
C ARG A 181 -6.65 -9.96 19.35
N HIS A 182 -5.44 -9.95 18.82
CA HIS A 182 -4.61 -8.76 18.89
C HIS A 182 -5.22 -7.63 18.03
N VAL A 183 -5.01 -6.39 18.45
CA VAL A 183 -5.43 -5.22 17.64
C VAL A 183 -4.70 -5.22 16.29
N GLY A 184 -3.47 -5.71 16.24
CA GLY A 184 -2.68 -5.82 15.03
C GLY A 184 -2.99 -7.01 14.11
N ASP A 185 -3.90 -7.90 14.48
CA ASP A 185 -4.24 -9.07 13.64
C ASP A 185 -5.16 -8.64 12.48
N LEU A 186 -4.65 -8.64 11.25
CA LEU A 186 -5.40 -8.31 10.02
C LEU A 186 -5.74 -9.54 9.17
N GLY A 187 -5.31 -10.72 9.61
CA GLY A 187 -5.57 -11.99 8.94
C GLY A 187 -4.72 -12.17 7.69
N ASN A 188 -5.33 -12.65 6.61
CA ASN A 188 -4.63 -13.02 5.39
C ASN A 188 -4.93 -12.09 4.22
N VAL A 189 -3.92 -11.83 3.39
CA VAL A 189 -4.06 -11.26 2.05
C VAL A 189 -3.75 -12.33 1.01
N LEU A 190 -4.44 -12.27 -0.13
CA LEU A 190 -4.28 -13.25 -1.21
C LEU A 190 -3.42 -12.67 -2.33
N ALA A 191 -2.25 -13.26 -2.56
CA ALA A 191 -1.42 -13.01 -3.73
C ALA A 191 -1.89 -13.85 -4.92
N ASP A 192 -2.02 -13.21 -6.07
CA ASP A 192 -2.37 -13.85 -7.33
C ASP A 192 -1.21 -14.68 -7.93
N THR A 193 -1.42 -15.23 -9.11
CA THR A 193 -0.41 -16.04 -9.82
C THR A 193 0.84 -15.28 -10.21
N ASP A 194 0.76 -13.95 -10.28
CA ASP A 194 1.88 -13.06 -10.59
C ASP A 194 2.61 -12.59 -9.32
N GLY A 195 2.16 -13.04 -8.14
CA GLY A 195 2.74 -12.69 -6.85
C GLY A 195 2.32 -11.31 -6.34
N ARG A 196 1.19 -10.78 -6.84
CA ARG A 196 0.62 -9.50 -6.42
C ARG A 196 -0.60 -9.72 -5.53
N ALA A 197 -0.60 -9.09 -4.37
CA ALA A 197 -1.76 -9.00 -3.48
C ALA A 197 -2.33 -7.58 -3.52
N VAL A 198 -3.59 -7.44 -3.95
CA VAL A 198 -4.37 -6.19 -3.87
C VAL A 198 -5.52 -6.40 -2.91
N PHE A 199 -5.60 -5.61 -1.85
CA PHE A 199 -6.58 -5.83 -0.79
C PHE A 199 -7.11 -4.53 -0.22
N ARG A 200 -8.31 -4.64 0.37
CA ARG A 200 -8.95 -3.58 1.12
C ARG A 200 -9.69 -4.20 2.31
N ILE A 201 -9.25 -3.84 3.51
CA ILE A 201 -9.73 -4.38 4.78
C ILE A 201 -10.40 -3.23 5.55
N VAL A 202 -11.51 -3.54 6.23
CA VAL A 202 -12.14 -2.63 7.19
C VAL A 202 -11.98 -3.25 8.57
N ASP A 203 -11.21 -2.60 9.44
CA ASP A 203 -10.96 -3.07 10.80
C ASP A 203 -11.61 -2.14 11.83
N ARG A 204 -12.24 -2.73 12.86
CA ARG A 204 -12.96 -2.01 13.92
C ARG A 204 -12.13 -1.70 15.16
N LEU A 205 -11.02 -2.41 15.36
CA LEU A 205 -10.11 -2.26 16.50
C LEU A 205 -8.96 -1.34 16.18
N VAL A 206 -8.40 -1.42 14.97
CA VAL A 206 -7.30 -0.57 14.52
C VAL A 206 -7.77 0.89 14.50
N LYS A 207 -6.99 1.76 15.14
CA LYS A 207 -7.13 3.20 15.04
C LYS A 207 -5.85 3.82 14.51
N VAL A 208 -5.96 4.72 13.54
CA VAL A 208 -4.79 5.33 12.89
C VAL A 208 -3.87 5.99 13.91
N TRP A 209 -4.42 6.74 14.88
CA TRP A 209 -3.62 7.45 15.89
C TRP A 209 -2.85 6.51 16.84
N ASP A 210 -3.29 5.27 17.03
CA ASP A 210 -2.64 4.29 17.92
C ASP A 210 -1.53 3.48 17.22
N ILE A 211 -1.50 3.49 15.88
CA ILE A 211 -0.57 2.72 15.07
C ILE A 211 0.52 3.56 14.40
N ILE A 212 0.43 4.90 14.42
CA ILE A 212 1.52 5.76 13.92
C ILE A 212 2.82 5.44 14.67
N GLY A 213 3.90 5.20 13.92
CA GLY A 213 5.22 4.88 14.46
C GLY A 213 5.42 3.40 14.79
N ARG A 214 4.40 2.56 14.62
CA ARG A 214 4.51 1.10 14.63
C ARG A 214 4.89 0.59 13.23
N SER A 215 4.95 -0.71 13.02
CA SER A 215 5.20 -1.29 11.70
C SER A 215 4.07 -2.20 11.23
N ILE A 216 3.90 -2.30 9.92
CA ILE A 216 3.13 -3.38 9.29
C ILE A 216 4.11 -4.41 8.70
N VAL A 217 3.74 -5.68 8.77
CA VAL A 217 4.57 -6.82 8.35
C VAL A 217 3.72 -7.77 7.51
N ILE A 218 4.32 -8.31 6.45
CA ILE A 218 3.77 -9.40 5.64
C ILE A 218 4.63 -10.65 5.85
N THR A 219 4.00 -11.79 6.13
CA THR A 219 4.67 -13.06 6.44
C THR A 219 4.63 -14.05 5.29
N GLU A 220 5.42 -15.12 5.39
CA GLU A 220 5.67 -16.09 4.33
C GLU A 220 4.46 -16.96 4.01
N SER A 221 3.65 -17.30 5.02
CA SER A 221 2.61 -18.31 4.91
C SER A 221 1.25 -17.81 5.39
N GLU A 222 0.23 -18.64 5.16
CA GLU A 222 -1.11 -18.42 5.69
C GLU A 222 -1.07 -18.34 7.22
N ASP A 223 -1.69 -17.30 7.75
CA ASP A 223 -2.05 -17.18 9.15
C ASP A 223 -3.24 -18.10 9.46
N ASP A 224 -3.06 -19.02 10.41
CA ASP A 224 -4.08 -19.98 10.84
C ASP A 224 -5.17 -19.39 11.76
N LEU A 225 -5.11 -18.10 12.02
CA LEU A 225 -6.07 -17.30 12.77
C LEU A 225 -6.25 -17.75 14.22
N GLY A 226 -5.23 -18.38 14.80
CA GLY A 226 -5.25 -18.91 16.16
C GLY A 226 -5.99 -20.25 16.29
N THR A 227 -6.33 -20.88 15.17
CA THR A 227 -7.09 -22.13 15.14
C THR A 227 -6.22 -23.38 14.98
N GLY A 228 -4.91 -23.20 14.74
CA GLY A 228 -3.97 -24.30 14.65
C GLY A 228 -3.71 -25.00 15.99
N GLU A 229 -3.19 -26.22 15.93
CA GLU A 229 -2.89 -27.06 17.11
C GLU A 229 -1.59 -26.67 17.82
N LYS A 230 -0.77 -25.82 17.21
CA LYS A 230 0.53 -25.42 17.77
C LYS A 230 0.35 -24.25 18.73
N GLU A 231 1.14 -24.21 19.80
CA GLU A 231 1.13 -23.06 20.73
C GLU A 231 1.43 -21.73 20.02
N ILE A 232 2.27 -21.75 18.99
CA ILE A 232 2.60 -20.55 18.20
C ILE A 232 1.38 -19.99 17.43
N SER A 233 0.37 -20.81 17.12
CA SER A 233 -0.88 -20.36 16.51
C SER A 233 -1.56 -19.29 17.37
N LYS A 234 -1.54 -19.44 18.70
CA LYS A 234 -2.10 -18.44 19.64
C LYS A 234 -1.24 -17.19 19.82
N VAL A 235 -0.03 -17.17 19.24
CA VAL A 235 0.94 -16.08 19.38
C VAL A 235 1.05 -15.27 18.09
N ASP A 236 1.22 -15.92 16.94
CA ASP A 236 1.46 -15.24 15.65
C ASP A 236 0.74 -15.89 14.45
N GLY A 237 -0.20 -16.79 14.73
CA GLY A 237 -0.94 -17.50 13.69
C GLY A 237 -0.12 -18.53 12.92
N ASN A 238 1.08 -18.88 13.40
CA ASN A 238 2.00 -19.82 12.74
C ASN A 238 2.30 -19.43 11.27
N SER A 239 2.35 -18.12 10.99
CA SER A 239 2.40 -17.58 9.61
C SER A 239 3.82 -17.50 9.00
N GLY A 240 4.82 -18.08 9.68
CA GLY A 240 6.17 -18.26 9.15
C GLY A 240 7.05 -17.01 9.22
N HIS A 241 8.04 -16.92 8.33
CA HIS A 241 9.03 -15.85 8.35
C HIS A 241 8.45 -14.50 7.92
N ARG A 242 8.97 -13.41 8.50
CA ARG A 242 8.61 -12.03 8.14
C ARG A 242 9.33 -11.66 6.84
N LEU A 243 8.58 -11.49 5.74
CA LEU A 243 9.16 -11.23 4.42
C LEU A 243 9.56 -9.76 4.23
N ALA A 244 8.66 -8.86 4.60
CA ALA A 244 8.88 -7.42 4.51
C ALA A 244 8.11 -6.67 5.60
N CYS A 245 8.61 -5.50 5.95
CA CYS A 245 8.03 -4.64 6.96
C CYS A 245 8.25 -3.16 6.63
N GLY A 246 7.42 -2.31 7.21
CA GLY A 246 7.44 -0.87 6.95
C GLY A 246 6.86 -0.09 8.12
N ILE A 247 7.48 1.04 8.45
CA ILE A 247 7.00 1.93 9.51
C ILE A 247 5.72 2.62 9.03
N ILE A 248 4.70 2.63 9.89
CA ILE A 248 3.43 3.30 9.67
C ILE A 248 3.63 4.79 9.95
N ALA A 249 3.80 5.56 8.87
CA ALA A 249 4.04 6.99 8.90
C ALA A 249 2.75 7.78 8.69
N ARG A 250 2.74 9.05 9.13
CA ARG A 250 1.63 9.97 8.86
C ARG A 250 1.52 10.23 7.35
N SER A 251 0.31 10.18 6.82
CA SER A 251 -0.02 10.58 5.46
C SER A 251 -0.96 11.77 5.49
N ALA A 252 -0.94 12.58 4.42
CA ALA A 252 -1.95 13.61 4.22
C ALA A 252 -3.33 12.97 4.03
N GLY A 253 -4.35 13.55 4.68
CA GLY A 253 -5.74 13.29 4.36
C GLY A 253 -6.17 13.97 3.07
N LEU A 254 -7.47 13.88 2.77
CA LEU A 254 -8.07 14.51 1.60
C LEU A 254 -7.80 16.04 1.63
N PHE A 255 -7.24 16.59 0.55
CA PHE A 255 -6.90 17.99 0.37
C PHE A 255 -5.82 18.57 1.30
N GLU A 256 -5.12 17.75 2.08
CA GLU A 256 -4.08 18.22 3.02
C GLU A 256 -2.68 18.30 2.38
N ASN A 257 -2.52 17.83 1.14
CA ASN A 257 -1.24 17.85 0.42
C ASN A 257 -1.24 18.82 -0.76
N SER A 258 -1.06 20.11 -0.47
CA SER A 258 -0.92 21.17 -1.47
C SER A 258 0.52 21.34 -2.00
N LYS A 259 1.48 20.52 -1.57
CA LYS A 259 2.88 20.64 -2.00
C LYS A 259 3.01 20.31 -3.49
N LYS A 260 3.18 21.35 -4.32
CA LYS A 260 3.73 21.21 -5.67
C LYS A 260 5.24 21.17 -5.55
N ILE A 261 5.83 19.99 -5.64
CA ILE A 261 7.29 19.85 -5.66
C ILE A 261 7.76 20.32 -7.05
N CYS A 262 8.22 21.56 -7.14
CA CYS A 262 9.00 22.05 -8.28
C CYS A 262 10.47 21.65 -8.04
N ALA A 263 10.88 20.47 -8.49
CA ALA A 263 12.28 20.08 -8.45
C ALA A 263 12.89 20.26 -9.84
N CYS A 264 13.73 21.30 -10.00
CA CYS A 264 14.89 21.14 -10.87
C CYS A 264 15.78 20.09 -10.19
N ASP A 265 16.12 19.02 -10.92
CA ASP A 265 17.05 17.93 -10.57
C ASP A 265 16.58 16.77 -9.66
N GLY A 266 15.26 16.57 -9.48
CA GLY A 266 14.70 15.54 -8.59
C GLY A 266 14.45 14.13 -9.18
N LEU A 267 15.50 13.32 -9.36
CA LEU A 267 15.39 11.84 -9.33
C LEU A 267 15.86 11.43 -7.93
N THR A 268 15.07 10.88 -7.01
CA THR A 268 14.18 9.71 -7.12
C THR A 268 13.13 9.74 -6.00
N LEU A 269 11.85 9.66 -6.36
CA LEU A 269 10.83 9.01 -5.53
C LEU A 269 10.42 7.77 -6.31
N TRP A 270 10.52 6.61 -5.68
CA TRP A 270 10.12 5.35 -6.28
C TRP A 270 8.62 5.42 -6.65
N ASP A 271 8.34 5.37 -7.95
CA ASP A 271 7.02 5.25 -8.55
C ASP A 271 6.75 3.76 -8.75
N GLU A 272 5.52 3.29 -8.55
CA GLU A 272 5.05 1.89 -8.66
C GLU A 272 5.27 1.27 -10.06
N LYS A 273 5.98 1.96 -10.95
CA LYS A 273 5.97 1.73 -12.39
C LYS A 273 7.27 1.29 -13.05
N ASN A 274 8.50 1.53 -12.57
CA ASN A 274 9.66 1.30 -13.46
C ASN A 274 11.00 0.88 -12.84
N LYS A 275 11.61 -0.14 -13.50
CA LYS A 275 13.04 -0.47 -13.50
C LYS A 275 13.91 0.79 -13.76
N PRO A 276 15.06 0.93 -13.10
CA PRO A 276 15.93 2.08 -13.32
C PRO A 276 16.53 2.04 -14.73
N LEU A 277 16.27 3.07 -15.53
CA LEU A 277 17.09 3.41 -16.70
C LEU A 277 18.31 4.17 -16.18
N ALA A 278 19.31 3.43 -15.70
CA ALA A 278 20.62 4.01 -15.42
C ALA A 278 21.28 4.35 -16.76
N GLY A 279 21.32 5.64 -17.11
CA GLY A 279 22.10 6.13 -18.24
C GLY A 279 23.59 5.82 -18.06
N SER A 280 24.26 5.51 -19.16
CA SER A 280 25.68 5.13 -19.26
C SER A 280 26.68 6.19 -18.75
N SER A 281 26.20 7.37 -18.34
CA SER A 281 27.02 8.48 -17.86
C SER A 281 27.40 8.41 -16.37
N ARG A 282 26.86 7.46 -15.59
CA ARG A 282 27.23 7.28 -14.17
C ARG A 282 28.39 6.30 -13.93
N GLN A 283 28.73 5.44 -14.89
CA GLN A 283 29.88 4.52 -14.75
C GLN A 283 31.23 5.23 -14.79
N GLN A 284 31.35 6.38 -15.45
CA GLN A 284 32.64 7.06 -15.59
C GLN A 284 33.08 7.89 -14.37
N LYS A 285 32.20 8.11 -13.37
CA LYS A 285 32.54 8.96 -12.22
C LYS A 285 33.08 8.18 -11.02
N GLN A 286 33.00 6.84 -11.01
CA GLN A 286 33.57 6.02 -9.94
C GLN A 286 35.04 5.62 -10.17
N GLU A 287 35.57 5.73 -11.39
CA GLU A 287 36.98 5.36 -11.67
C GLU A 287 37.99 6.51 -11.46
N GLN A 288 37.54 7.74 -11.16
CA GLN A 288 38.45 8.90 -10.97
C GLN A 288 38.74 9.26 -9.51
N GLU A 289 38.07 8.64 -8.52
CA GLU A 289 38.28 8.99 -7.09
C GLU A 289 39.15 7.99 -6.31
N GLU A 290 39.57 6.85 -6.88
CA GLU A 290 40.48 5.89 -6.23
C GLU A 290 41.98 6.09 -6.53
N GLY A 291 42.35 7.20 -7.21
CA GLY A 291 43.68 7.37 -7.81
C GLY A 291 44.71 8.26 -7.09
N LEU A 292 44.52 8.68 -5.83
CA LEU A 292 45.49 9.58 -5.16
C LEU A 292 45.93 9.06 -3.78
N GLN A 293 47.00 8.27 -3.74
CA GLN A 293 47.80 8.07 -2.52
C GLN A 293 48.76 9.26 -2.33
N PRO A 294 48.91 9.82 -1.12
CA PRO A 294 49.96 10.81 -0.87
C PRO A 294 51.29 10.11 -0.56
N SER A 295 52.29 10.34 -1.41
CA SER A 295 53.69 10.06 -1.14
C SER A 295 54.25 11.08 -0.13
N SER A 296 54.74 10.63 1.03
CA SER A 296 55.57 11.44 1.93
C SER A 296 56.98 10.86 2.03
N SER A 297 57.93 11.59 1.46
CA SER A 297 59.36 11.46 1.76
C SER A 297 59.99 12.84 1.70
N LEU A 298 60.28 13.39 2.87
CA LEU A 298 61.52 14.11 3.27
C LEU A 298 61.35 14.61 4.72
#